data_AF-A0A512REW5-F1
#
_entry.id   AF-A0A512REW5-F1
#
_cell.length_a   1.000
_cell.length_b   1.000
_cell.length_c   1.000
_cell.angle_alpha   90.00
_cell.angle_beta   90.00
_cell.angle_gamma   90.00
#
_symmetry.space_group_name_H-M   'P 1'
#
loop_
_entity.id
_entity.type
_entity.pdbx_description
1 polymer ?
#
loop_
_entity_poly.entity_id
_entity_poly.type
_entity_poly.pdbx_seq_one_letter_code
_entity_poly.pdbx_strand_id
1 'polypeptide(L)'
;MSASNRKAKKDIYDLDLLSNEISLEDLLALLQIKLENYSADKYKCLFDLDGRQNPAEDLNLLLEFDDNRYSEIPNRPNHSNDNIDIMPHSKSWTSARINWKMKVKELMHKRGIVPPPTKPIN
;
A
#
# COMPACT_ATOMS: atom_id res chain seq x y z
N MET A 1 10.97 3.25 2.08
CA MET A 1 9.66 3.84 1.69
C MET A 1 8.79 2.73 1.15
N SER A 2 7.71 2.42 1.83
CA SER A 2 6.66 1.47 1.42
C SER A 2 5.40 2.29 1.19
N ALA A 3 4.56 1.89 0.24
CA ALA A 3 3.22 2.47 0.03
C ALA A 3 2.35 2.44 1.29
N SER A 4 2.72 1.65 2.31
CA SER A 4 2.08 1.68 3.64
C SER A 4 2.31 3.00 4.41
N ASN A 5 3.34 3.78 4.08
CA ASN A 5 3.75 4.94 4.87
C ASN A 5 3.35 6.30 4.28
N ARG A 6 3.03 6.34 2.98
CA ARG A 6 2.42 7.47 2.26
C ARG A 6 1.15 6.94 1.62
N LYS A 7 -0.01 7.29 2.17
CA LYS A 7 -1.32 6.84 1.67
C LYS A 7 -1.74 7.66 0.44
N ALA A 8 -0.87 7.74 -0.56
CA ALA A 8 -1.12 8.48 -1.80
C ALA A 8 -1.87 7.59 -2.80
N LYS A 9 -2.87 8.14 -3.49
CA LYS A 9 -3.64 7.37 -4.49
C LYS A 9 -2.76 6.86 -5.62
N LYS A 10 -1.73 7.64 -5.98
CA LYS A 10 -0.75 7.26 -7.00
C LYS A 10 -0.02 5.95 -6.65
N ASP A 11 0.47 5.81 -5.43
CA ASP A 11 1.21 4.61 -5.01
C ASP A 11 0.34 3.36 -5.13
N ILE A 12 -0.96 3.47 -4.80
CA ILE A 12 -1.93 2.38 -4.93
C ILE A 12 -2.27 2.09 -6.39
N TYR A 13 -2.40 3.14 -7.21
CA TYR A 13 -2.65 3.00 -8.63
C TYR A 13 -1.49 2.28 -9.33
N ASP A 14 -0.25 2.68 -9.02
CA ASP A 14 0.97 2.06 -9.54
C ASP A 14 1.09 0.60 -9.07
N LEU A 15 0.75 0.31 -7.80
CA LEU A 15 0.73 -1.06 -7.27
C LEU A 15 -0.36 -1.93 -7.91
N ASP A 16 -1.56 -1.41 -8.19
CA ASP A 16 -2.59 -2.16 -8.92
C ASP A 16 -2.14 -2.50 -10.35
N LEU A 17 -1.42 -1.57 -11.00
CA LEU A 17 -0.90 -1.78 -12.34
C LEU A 17 0.22 -2.84 -12.33
N LEU A 18 1.22 -2.68 -11.45
CA LEU A 18 2.33 -3.60 -11.30
C LEU A 18 1.85 -5.00 -10.93
N SER A 19 0.81 -5.10 -10.09
CA SER A 19 0.26 -6.39 -9.67
C SER A 19 -0.52 -7.15 -10.74
N ASN A 20 -0.64 -6.58 -11.96
CA ASN A 20 -1.12 -7.34 -13.12
C ASN A 20 0.03 -8.11 -13.80
N GLU A 21 1.28 -7.69 -13.60
CA GLU A 21 2.47 -8.34 -14.17
C GLU A 21 3.15 -9.28 -13.18
N ILE A 22 3.20 -8.89 -11.90
CA ILE A 22 3.82 -9.65 -10.82
C ILE A 22 2.77 -9.89 -9.74
N SER A 23 2.59 -11.13 -9.28
CA SER A 23 1.55 -11.40 -8.27
C SER A 23 1.82 -10.63 -6.97
N LEU A 24 0.75 -10.27 -6.25
CA LEU A 24 0.89 -9.61 -4.94
C LEU A 24 1.65 -10.47 -3.93
N GLU A 25 1.53 -11.80 -4.04
CA GLU A 25 2.28 -12.77 -3.24
C GLU A 25 3.79 -12.66 -3.49
N ASP A 26 4.20 -12.62 -4.77
CA ASP A 26 5.60 -12.47 -5.16
C ASP A 26 6.16 -11.11 -4.75
N LEU A 27 5.39 -10.04 -4.92
CA LEU A 27 5.79 -8.70 -4.47
C LEU A 27 6.06 -8.66 -2.97
N LEU A 28 5.24 -9.33 -2.15
CA LEU A 28 5.46 -9.43 -0.70
C LEU A 28 6.65 -10.32 -0.35
N ALA A 29 6.87 -11.42 -1.08
CA ALA A 29 8.04 -12.26 -0.89
C ALA A 29 9.34 -11.48 -1.18
N LEU A 30 9.36 -10.71 -2.28
CA LEU A 30 10.49 -9.83 -2.60
C LEU A 30 10.70 -8.74 -1.56
N LEU A 31 9.62 -8.18 -1.01
CA LEU A 31 9.71 -7.23 0.10
C LEU A 31 10.32 -7.88 1.35
N GLN A 32 9.89 -9.10 1.69
CA GLN A 32 10.41 -9.85 2.83
C GLN A 32 11.92 -10.11 2.67
N ILE A 33 12.35 -10.60 1.51
CA ILE A 33 13.78 -10.82 1.19
C ILE A 33 14.57 -9.52 1.35
N LYS A 34 14.02 -8.40 0.89
CA LYS A 34 14.67 -7.09 1.04
C LYS A 34 14.79 -6.69 2.51
N LEU A 35 13.73 -6.88 3.31
CA LEU A 35 13.75 -6.55 4.73
C LEU A 35 14.80 -7.38 5.47
N GLU A 36 14.90 -8.67 5.18
CA GLU A 36 15.91 -9.55 5.77
C GLU A 36 17.33 -9.11 5.42
N ASN A 37 17.59 -8.84 4.14
CA ASN A 37 18.92 -8.47 3.65
C ASN A 37 19.39 -7.08 4.11
N TYR A 38 18.46 -6.16 4.39
CA TYR A 38 18.76 -4.76 4.68
C TYR A 38 18.23 -4.29 6.05
N SER A 39 18.14 -5.19 7.02
CA SER A 39 17.65 -4.92 8.39
C SER A 39 18.71 -4.34 9.35
N ALA A 40 20.00 -4.46 9.04
CA ALA A 40 21.08 -4.02 9.91
C ALA A 40 21.13 -2.49 10.10
N ASP A 41 21.60 -2.02 11.26
CA ASP A 41 21.66 -0.59 11.60
C ASP A 41 22.40 0.26 10.56
N LYS A 42 23.44 -0.29 9.93
CA LYS A 42 24.20 0.38 8.86
C LYS A 42 23.38 0.71 7.61
N TYR A 43 22.23 0.05 7.43
CA TYR A 43 21.31 0.28 6.32
C TYR A 43 20.14 1.18 6.71
N LYS A 44 19.97 1.48 8.00
CA LYS A 44 18.94 2.41 8.46
C LYS A 44 19.26 3.80 7.96
N CYS A 45 18.26 4.44 7.38
CA CYS A 45 18.28 5.86 7.02
C CYS A 45 17.41 6.67 7.97
N LEU A 46 17.49 8.00 7.87
CA LEU A 46 16.69 8.94 8.67
C LEU A 46 15.18 8.59 8.64
N PHE A 47 14.71 8.03 7.54
CA PHE A 47 13.31 7.69 7.37
C PHE A 47 12.90 6.39 8.11
N ASP A 48 13.83 5.53 8.52
CA ASP A 48 13.55 4.26 9.22
C ASP A 48 13.33 4.44 10.73
N LEU A 49 13.58 5.64 11.25
CA LEU A 49 13.42 6.00 12.67
C LEU A 49 11.96 6.09 13.12
N ASP A 50 11.00 6.14 12.18
CA ASP A 50 9.56 6.33 12.45
C ASP A 50 8.82 5.06 12.94
N GLY A 51 9.52 4.00 13.36
CA GLY A 51 8.88 2.79 13.92
C GLY A 51 7.91 2.12 12.93
N ARG A 52 8.41 1.79 11.74
CA ARG A 52 7.58 1.47 10.56
C ARG A 52 6.87 0.12 10.69
N GLN A 53 5.54 0.14 10.50
CA GLN A 53 4.77 -1.05 10.18
C GLN A 53 4.96 -1.42 8.70
N ASN A 54 5.10 -2.72 8.41
CA ASN A 54 5.36 -3.20 7.06
C ASN A 54 4.26 -4.16 6.57
N PRO A 55 3.89 -4.11 5.28
CA PRO A 55 2.79 -4.90 4.75
C PRO A 55 3.11 -6.39 4.57
N ALA A 56 4.37 -6.82 4.72
CA ALA A 56 4.71 -8.24 4.78
C ALA A 56 4.33 -8.85 6.15
N GLU A 57 4.37 -8.06 7.23
CA GLU A 57 3.94 -8.42 8.58
C GLU A 57 2.44 -8.18 8.82
N ASP A 58 1.87 -7.08 8.30
CA ASP A 58 0.45 -6.76 8.44
C ASP A 58 -0.19 -6.34 7.10
N LEU A 59 -0.99 -7.24 6.51
CA LEU A 59 -1.70 -6.99 5.26
C LEU A 59 -2.77 -5.89 5.36
N ASN A 60 -3.26 -5.56 6.56
CA ASN A 60 -4.27 -4.50 6.70
C ASN A 60 -3.74 -3.14 6.24
N LEU A 61 -2.43 -2.92 6.34
CA LEU A 61 -1.75 -1.72 5.87
C LEU A 61 -1.94 -1.47 4.37
N LEU A 62 -2.20 -2.52 3.58
CA LEU A 62 -2.48 -2.40 2.13
C LEU A 62 -3.90 -1.91 1.84
N LEU A 63 -4.81 -1.93 2.82
CA LEU A 63 -6.18 -1.41 2.72
C LEU A 63 -6.34 -0.02 3.35
N GLU A 64 -5.36 0.39 4.15
CA GLU A 64 -5.41 1.60 4.96
C GLU A 64 -5.35 2.90 4.17
N PHE A 65 -4.97 2.86 2.88
CA PHE A 65 -4.97 4.02 1.99
C PHE A 65 -6.36 4.65 1.80
N ASP A 66 -7.42 3.90 2.10
CA ASP A 66 -8.81 4.32 2.03
C ASP A 66 -9.23 5.18 3.26
N ASP A 67 -8.32 5.37 4.23
CA ASP A 67 -8.56 6.19 5.41
C ASP A 67 -8.16 7.65 5.18
N ASN A 68 -9.16 8.54 5.12
CA ASN A 68 -9.00 9.97 4.88
C ASN A 68 -8.22 10.71 5.98
N ARG A 69 -8.05 10.10 7.15
CA ARG A 69 -7.37 10.71 8.32
C ARG A 69 -5.86 10.84 8.16
N TYR A 70 -5.27 10.34 7.08
CA TYR A 70 -3.83 10.49 6.85
C TYR A 70 -3.39 11.95 6.71
N SER A 71 -4.23 12.79 6.09
CA SER A 71 -3.99 14.23 5.96
C SER A 71 -3.95 14.96 7.30
N GLU A 72 -4.51 14.35 8.36
CA GLU A 72 -4.60 14.90 9.71
C GLU A 72 -3.37 14.54 10.57
N ILE A 73 -2.44 13.71 10.09
CA ILE A 73 -1.25 13.32 10.86
C ILE A 73 -0.26 14.50 10.86
N PRO A 74 -0.02 15.16 12.02
CA PRO A 74 0.84 16.32 12.08
C PRO A 74 2.29 15.96 11.75
N ASN A 75 3.00 16.89 11.09
CA ASN A 75 4.41 16.78 10.71
C ASN A 75 4.76 15.62 9.75
N ARG A 76 3.79 14.99 9.08
CA ARG A 76 4.06 14.05 7.98
C ARG A 76 4.02 14.78 6.63
N PRO A 77 5.03 14.57 5.76
CA PRO A 77 4.97 15.05 4.39
C PRO A 77 3.75 14.46 3.69
N ASN A 78 2.81 15.32 3.32
CA ASN A 78 1.62 14.94 2.55
C ASN A 78 1.68 15.59 1.16
N HIS A 79 0.99 14.98 0.20
CA HIS A 79 0.79 15.60 -1.10
C HIS A 79 -0.38 16.58 -0.98
N SER A 80 -0.15 17.86 -1.31
CA SER A 80 -1.21 18.87 -1.35
C SER A 80 -2.22 18.62 -2.49
N ASN A 81 -1.84 17.81 -3.48
CA ASN A 81 -2.68 17.40 -4.59
C ASN A 81 -2.51 15.90 -4.83
N ASP A 82 -3.61 15.15 -4.71
CA ASP A 82 -3.68 13.69 -4.83
C ASP A 82 -4.39 13.26 -6.12
N ASN A 83 -4.37 14.13 -7.13
CA ASN A 83 -4.88 13.84 -8.46
C ASN A 83 -3.94 12.87 -9.19
N ILE A 84 -4.52 11.82 -9.76
CA ILE A 84 -3.82 10.91 -10.67
C ILE A 84 -4.06 11.42 -12.09
N ASP A 85 -2.98 11.69 -12.82
CA ASP A 85 -3.06 11.97 -14.25
C ASP A 85 -3.17 10.63 -15.00
N ILE A 86 -4.39 10.29 -15.42
CA ILE A 86 -4.69 8.99 -16.02
C ILE A 86 -4.56 9.11 -17.53
N MET A 87 -3.60 8.37 -18.10
CA MET A 87 -3.41 8.30 -19.54
C MET A 87 -4.69 7.83 -20.27
N PRO A 88 -4.97 8.35 -21.48
CA PRO A 88 -6.09 7.86 -22.29
C PRO A 88 -6.03 6.32 -22.43
N HIS A 89 -7.17 5.65 -22.30
CA HIS A 89 -7.33 4.18 -22.31
C HIS A 89 -6.75 3.42 -21.10
N SER A 90 -6.22 4.10 -20.09
CA SER A 90 -5.80 3.46 -18.84
C SER A 90 -6.97 3.24 -17.88
N LYS A 91 -6.75 2.37 -16.88
CA LYS A 91 -7.74 2.05 -15.85
C LYS A 91 -8.15 3.32 -15.09
N SER A 92 -9.45 3.51 -14.81
CA SER A 92 -9.87 4.63 -13.94
C SER A 92 -9.37 4.44 -12.50
N TRP A 93 -9.20 5.53 -11.74
CA TRP A 93 -8.87 5.44 -10.30
C TRP A 93 -9.88 4.57 -9.54
N THR A 94 -11.17 4.76 -9.78
CA THR A 94 -12.23 3.98 -9.13
C THR A 94 -12.07 2.49 -9.41
N SER A 95 -11.78 2.13 -10.66
CA SER A 95 -11.55 0.74 -11.06
C SER A 95 -10.27 0.17 -10.45
N ALA A 96 -9.17 0.93 -10.43
CA ALA A 96 -7.90 0.52 -9.83
C ALA A 96 -8.05 0.29 -8.32
N ARG A 97 -8.72 1.21 -7.62
CA ARG A 97 -9.03 1.10 -6.19
C ARG A 97 -9.84 -0.17 -5.87
N ILE A 98 -10.89 -0.45 -6.63
CA ILE A 98 -11.71 -1.65 -6.41
C ILE A 98 -10.89 -2.91 -6.67
N ASN A 99 -10.16 -2.94 -7.79
CA ASN A 99 -9.33 -4.08 -8.16
C ASN A 99 -8.25 -4.39 -7.12
N TRP A 100 -7.56 -3.35 -6.64
CA TRP A 100 -6.58 -3.48 -5.58
C TRP A 100 -7.19 -4.07 -4.30
N LYS A 101 -8.33 -3.54 -3.84
CA LYS A 101 -9.03 -4.07 -2.65
C LYS A 101 -9.41 -5.53 -2.82
N MET A 102 -9.81 -5.96 -4.02
CA MET A 102 -10.12 -7.37 -4.30
C MET A 102 -8.86 -8.24 -4.22
N LYS A 103 -7.76 -7.84 -4.86
CA LYS A 103 -6.47 -8.56 -4.81
C LYS A 103 -5.96 -8.75 -3.38
N VAL A 104 -6.00 -7.69 -2.58
CA VAL A 104 -5.58 -7.74 -1.17
C VAL A 104 -6.49 -8.66 -0.36
N LYS A 105 -7.82 -8.58 -0.53
CA LYS A 105 -8.76 -9.47 0.17
C LYS A 105 -8.57 -10.92 -0.23
N GLU A 106 -8.38 -11.21 -1.51
CA GLU A 106 -8.10 -12.57 -2.00
C GLU A 106 -6.84 -13.13 -1.33
N LEU A 107 -5.77 -12.32 -1.26
CA LEU A 107 -4.54 -12.70 -0.56
C LEU A 107 -4.79 -12.97 0.93
N MET A 108 -5.54 -12.09 1.61
CA MET A 108 -5.89 -12.29 3.02
C MET A 108 -6.65 -13.60 3.22
N HIS A 109 -7.62 -13.90 2.36
CA HIS A 109 -8.35 -15.18 2.39
C HIS A 109 -7.44 -16.39 2.17
N LYS A 110 -6.53 -16.34 1.21
CA LYS A 110 -5.52 -17.41 0.98
C LYS A 110 -4.65 -17.65 2.21
N ARG A 111 -4.34 -16.60 2.97
CA ARG A 111 -3.57 -16.68 4.23
C ARG A 111 -4.41 -16.96 5.48
N GLY A 112 -5.73 -17.18 5.34
CA GLY A 112 -6.63 -17.41 6.47
C GLY A 112 -6.90 -16.18 7.35
N ILE A 113 -6.60 -14.98 6.84
CA ILE A 113 -6.79 -13.71 7.55
C ILE A 113 -8.17 -13.15 7.19
N VAL A 114 -8.94 -12.75 8.21
CA VAL A 114 -10.26 -12.14 8.01
C VAL A 114 -10.08 -10.68 7.58
N PRO A 115 -10.62 -10.27 6.41
CA PRO A 115 -10.51 -8.88 5.96
C PRO A 115 -11.35 -7.94 6.84
N PRO A 116 -10.93 -6.67 6.99
CA PRO A 116 -11.66 -5.70 7.79
C PRO A 116 -13.07 -5.46 7.20
N PRO A 117 -14.06 -5.15 8.06
CA PRO A 117 -15.40 -4.85 7.61
C PRO A 117 -15.39 -3.63 6.68
N THR A 118 -16.20 -3.68 5.62
CA THR A 118 -16.36 -2.56 4.70
C THR A 118 -16.98 -1.39 5.45
N LYS A 119 -16.22 -0.31 5.67
CA LYS A 119 -16.77 0.95 6.17
C LYS A 119 -17.67 1.55 5.08
N PRO A 120 -18.88 2.04 5.42
CA PRO A 120 -19.73 2.74 4.48
C PRO A 120 -19.00 4.01 3.99
N ILE A 121 -19.18 4.31 2.70
CA ILE A 121 -18.71 5.55 2.09
C ILE A 121 -19.70 6.63 2.53
N ASN A 122 -19.28 7.52 3.43
CA ASN A 122 -20.01 8.77 3.72
C ASN A 122 -19.59 9.84 2.72
#